data_AF-A0A162HXS4-F1
#
_entry.id   AF-A0A162HXS4-F1
#
_cell.length_a   1.000
_cell.length_b   1.000
_cell.length_c   1.000
_cell.angle_alpha   90.00
_cell.angle_beta   90.00
_cell.angle_gamma   90.00
#
_symmetry.space_group_name_H-M   'P 1'
#
loop_
_entity.id
_entity.type
_entity.pdbx_description
1 polymer ?
#
loop_
_entity_poly.entity_id
_entity_poly.type
_entity_poly.pdbx_seq_one_letter_code
_entity_poly.pdbx_strand_id
1 'polypeptide(L)'
;MMTFVSGVSTQGFRVIELSQNDSSARTTVLDLHETTQQRLIHASHLLIPLWRSSKARLVELRYLTSSKEHKMTFCTTGEACQRLDAEEISIEEYLDHVTFKKVDDGSPESTST
;
A
#
# COMPACT_ATOMS: atom_id res chain seq x y z
N MET A 1 1.55 -15.67 4.83
CA MET A 1 0.52 -15.02 3.98
C MET A 1 -0.87 -14.95 4.60
N MET A 2 -1.44 -16.04 5.16
CA MET A 2 -2.72 -15.97 5.88
C MET A 2 -2.71 -14.94 7.04
N THR A 3 -1.58 -14.81 7.74
CA THR A 3 -1.37 -13.81 8.80
C THR A 3 -1.50 -12.37 8.30
N PHE A 4 -1.02 -12.06 7.09
CA PHE A 4 -1.17 -10.73 6.48
C PHE A 4 -2.64 -10.43 6.19
N VAL A 5 -3.33 -11.34 5.49
CA VAL A 5 -4.76 -11.14 5.12
C VAL A 5 -5.62 -10.96 6.37
N SER A 6 -5.40 -11.79 7.39
CA SER A 6 -6.12 -11.66 8.67
C SER A 6 -5.82 -10.34 9.37
N GLY A 7 -4.55 -9.93 9.44
CA GLY A 7 -4.15 -8.68 10.09
C GLY A 7 -4.58 -7.41 9.36
N VAL A 8 -4.69 -7.45 8.04
CA VAL A 8 -5.28 -6.36 7.24
C VAL A 8 -6.79 -6.24 7.53
N SER A 9 -7.47 -7.39 7.63
CA SER A 9 -8.91 -7.45 7.88
C SER A 9 -9.32 -6.84 9.23
N THR A 10 -8.50 -7.02 10.27
CA THR A 10 -8.77 -6.43 11.60
C THR A 10 -8.58 -4.91 11.63
N GLN A 11 -7.94 -4.31 10.62
CA GLN A 11 -7.66 -2.87 10.52
C GLN A 11 -8.68 -2.11 9.65
N GLY A 12 -9.78 -2.77 9.25
CA GLY A 12 -10.83 -2.17 8.43
C GLY A 12 -10.47 -2.11 6.94
N PHE A 13 -9.58 -2.99 6.48
CA PHE A 13 -9.24 -3.15 5.06
C PHE A 13 -9.59 -4.55 4.59
N ARG A 14 -9.91 -4.71 3.31
CA ARG A 14 -10.14 -6.02 2.69
C ARG A 14 -9.13 -6.25 1.58
N VAL A 15 -8.40 -7.35 1.63
CA VAL A 15 -7.55 -7.77 0.51
C VAL A 15 -8.44 -8.27 -0.63
N ILE A 16 -8.36 -7.61 -1.78
CA ILE A 16 -9.11 -7.96 -3.01
C ILE A 16 -8.26 -8.82 -3.92
N GLU A 17 -6.98 -8.47 -4.04
CA GLU A 17 -6.01 -9.18 -4.87
C GLU A 17 -4.69 -9.29 -4.13
N LEU A 18 -4.01 -10.40 -4.38
CA LEU A 18 -2.70 -10.67 -3.81
C LEU A 18 -1.93 -11.55 -4.78
N SER A 19 -0.75 -11.07 -5.19
CA SER A 19 0.17 -11.79 -6.06
C SER A 19 1.57 -11.69 -5.49
N GLN A 20 2.30 -12.79 -5.47
CA GLN A 20 3.68 -12.80 -5.00
C GLN A 20 4.55 -13.77 -5.77
N ASN A 21 5.82 -13.41 -5.86
CA ASN A 21 6.95 -14.26 -6.23
C ASN A 21 8.20 -13.71 -5.53
N ASP A 22 9.35 -14.36 -5.76
CA ASP A 22 10.62 -13.98 -5.12
C ASP A 22 11.04 -12.53 -5.42
N SER A 23 10.62 -11.98 -6.56
CA SER A 23 10.97 -10.63 -6.99
C SER A 23 10.01 -9.57 -6.48
N SER A 24 8.72 -9.89 -6.33
CA SER A 24 7.69 -8.90 -6.03
C SER A 24 6.52 -9.46 -5.23
N ALA A 25 5.99 -8.65 -4.32
CA ALA A 25 4.71 -8.87 -3.65
C ALA A 25 3.80 -7.67 -3.94
N ARG A 26 2.61 -7.93 -4.49
CA ARG A 26 1.62 -6.91 -4.84
C ARG A 26 0.29 -7.25 -4.21
N THR A 27 -0.39 -6.24 -3.67
CA THR A 27 -1.74 -6.41 -3.14
C THR A 27 -2.63 -5.24 -3.50
N THR A 28 -3.91 -5.53 -3.66
CA THR A 28 -4.96 -4.51 -3.73
C THR A 28 -5.80 -4.60 -2.46
N VAL A 29 -5.91 -3.51 -1.73
CA VAL A 29 -6.77 -3.41 -0.53
C VAL A 29 -7.92 -2.44 -0.77
N LEU A 30 -9.10 -2.82 -0.29
CA LEU A 30 -10.29 -1.99 -0.21
C LEU A 30 -10.44 -1.47 1.21
N ASP A 31 -10.51 -0.16 1.36
CA ASP A 31 -10.83 0.49 2.63
C ASP A 31 -12.34 0.36 2.92
N LEU A 32 -12.68 -0.16 4.10
CA LEU A 32 -14.07 -0.31 4.53
C LEU A 32 -14.62 0.95 5.22
N HIS A 33 -13.79 1.97 5.40
CA HIS A 33 -14.14 3.26 5.99
C HIS A 33 -14.18 4.38 4.95
N GLU A 34 -14.59 5.57 5.40
CA GLU A 34 -14.48 6.80 4.62
C GLU A 34 -13.01 7.15 4.41
N THR A 35 -12.66 7.54 3.17
CA THR A 35 -11.28 7.86 2.82
C THR A 35 -10.88 9.21 3.40
N THR A 36 -9.86 9.20 4.26
CA THR A 36 -9.20 10.38 4.79
C THR A 36 -7.69 10.32 4.54
N GLN A 37 -6.98 11.43 4.75
CA GLN A 37 -5.52 11.45 4.66
C GLN A 37 -4.88 10.47 5.66
N GLN A 38 -5.43 10.38 6.88
CA GLN A 38 -4.96 9.43 7.90
C GLN A 38 -5.14 7.97 7.44
N ARG A 39 -6.25 7.65 6.74
CA ARG A 39 -6.46 6.31 6.17
C ARG A 39 -5.44 5.98 5.08
N LEU A 40 -5.07 6.94 4.25
CA LEU A 40 -4.03 6.74 3.23
C LEU A 40 -2.65 6.48 3.86
N ILE A 41 -2.29 7.24 4.90
CA ILE A 41 -1.05 7.02 5.66
C ILE A 41 -1.09 5.63 6.32
N HIS A 42 -2.22 5.26 6.93
CA HIS A 42 -2.37 3.94 7.53
C HIS A 42 -2.23 2.81 6.50
N ALA A 43 -2.82 2.98 5.31
CA ALA A 43 -2.68 2.00 4.24
C ALA A 43 -1.23 1.86 3.74
N SER A 44 -0.44 2.93 3.70
CA SER A 44 0.99 2.84 3.30
C SER A 44 1.81 1.98 4.27
N HIS A 45 1.46 1.98 5.56
CA HIS A 45 2.12 1.15 6.57
C HIS A 45 1.91 -0.36 6.34
N LEU A 46 0.91 -0.77 5.55
CA LEU A 46 0.67 -2.17 5.22
C LEU A 46 1.74 -2.75 4.28
N LEU A 47 2.61 -1.93 3.69
CA LEU A 47 3.78 -2.39 2.94
C LEU A 47 4.71 -3.25 3.81
N ILE A 48 4.91 -2.90 5.08
CA ILE A 48 5.79 -3.64 6.01
C ILE A 48 5.27 -5.05 6.31
N PRO A 49 4.03 -5.27 6.77
CA PRO A 49 3.53 -6.61 7.00
C PRO A 49 3.40 -7.44 5.70
N LEU A 50 3.18 -6.80 4.55
CA LEU A 50 3.25 -7.47 3.24
C LEU A 50 4.67 -7.96 2.93
N TRP A 51 5.67 -7.11 3.13
CA TRP A 51 7.07 -7.48 3.00
C TRP A 51 7.44 -8.59 4.00
N ARG A 52 7.12 -8.46 5.29
CA ARG A 52 7.43 -9.48 6.31
C ARG A 52 6.87 -10.86 5.93
N SER A 53 5.72 -10.90 5.25
CA SER A 53 5.06 -12.13 4.84
C SER A 53 5.58 -12.75 3.54
N SER A 54 6.25 -11.96 2.69
CA SER A 54 6.70 -12.37 1.35
C SER A 54 8.21 -12.39 1.18
N LYS A 55 8.91 -11.53 1.95
CA LYS A 55 10.33 -11.19 1.83
C LYS A 55 10.75 -10.78 0.41
N ALA A 56 9.82 -10.27 -0.38
CA ALA A 56 10.04 -9.87 -1.77
C ALA A 56 10.92 -8.61 -1.90
N ARG A 57 11.64 -8.50 -3.03
CA ARG A 57 12.50 -7.34 -3.32
C ARG A 57 11.74 -6.06 -3.63
N LEU A 58 10.53 -6.19 -4.16
CA LEU A 58 9.63 -5.07 -4.46
C LEU A 58 8.28 -5.31 -3.81
N VAL A 59 7.74 -4.29 -3.15
CA VAL A 59 6.48 -4.41 -2.42
C VAL A 59 5.56 -3.28 -2.83
N GLU A 60 4.36 -3.63 -3.30
CA GLU A 60 3.39 -2.68 -3.85
C GLU A 60 2.01 -2.91 -3.24
N LEU A 61 1.35 -1.81 -2.88
CA LEU A 61 -0.01 -1.80 -2.38
C LEU A 61 -0.86 -0.80 -3.17
N ARG A 62 -1.92 -1.31 -3.79
CA ARG A 62 -2.97 -0.52 -4.42
C ARG A 62 -4.10 -0.28 -3.42
N TYR A 63 -4.47 0.98 -3.22
CA TYR A 63 -5.55 1.39 -2.32
C TYR A 63 -6.81 1.75 -3.10
N LEU A 64 -7.89 1.05 -2.78
CA LEU A 64 -9.23 1.37 -3.22
C LEU A 64 -10.04 1.96 -2.06
N THR A 65 -10.78 3.03 -2.32
CA THR A 65 -11.77 3.59 -1.37
C THR A 65 -12.95 2.62 -1.18
N SER A 66 -13.81 2.87 -0.20
CA SER A 66 -15.05 2.11 -0.02
C SER A 66 -16.00 2.14 -1.24
N SER A 67 -15.91 3.17 -2.09
CA SER A 67 -16.60 3.26 -3.40
C SER A 67 -15.90 2.49 -4.53
N LYS A 68 -14.83 1.73 -4.22
CA LYS A 68 -13.96 0.99 -5.14
C LYS A 68 -13.15 1.87 -6.09
N GLU A 69 -13.01 3.15 -5.77
CA GLU A 69 -12.20 4.07 -6.55
C GLU A 69 -10.72 3.88 -6.20
N HIS A 70 -9.86 3.77 -7.22
CA HIS A 70 -8.41 3.68 -7.01
C HIS A 70 -7.83 5.07 -6.77
N LYS A 71 -7.43 5.36 -5.53
CA LYS A 71 -6.87 6.68 -5.18
C LYS A 71 -5.34 6.73 -5.15
N MET A 72 -4.70 5.65 -4.72
CA MET A 72 -3.26 5.67 -4.45
C MET A 72 -2.62 4.30 -4.69
N THR A 73 -1.37 4.32 -5.13
CA THR A 73 -0.47 3.17 -5.09
C THR A 73 0.75 3.53 -4.27
N PHE A 74 1.08 2.68 -3.30
CA PHE A 74 2.28 2.79 -2.48
C PHE A 74 3.27 1.73 -2.92
N CYS A 75 4.55 2.07 -2.98
CA CYS A 75 5.59 1.12 -3.37
C CYS A 75 6.88 1.39 -2.61
N THR A 76 7.58 0.33 -2.24
CA THR A 76 8.93 0.42 -1.65
C THR A 76 9.76 -0.81 -2.01
N THR A 77 11.04 -0.77 -1.67
CA THR A 77 11.96 -1.90 -1.84
C THR A 77 11.96 -2.78 -0.58
N GLY A 78 12.23 -4.07 -0.77
CA GLY A 78 12.43 -5.00 0.33
C GLY A 78 13.65 -4.64 1.19
N GLU A 79 14.65 -3.96 0.61
CA GLU A 79 15.81 -3.43 1.34
C GLU A 79 15.40 -2.34 2.32
N ALA A 80 14.56 -1.38 1.92
CA ALA A 80 14.06 -0.35 2.84
C ALA A 80 13.23 -0.97 3.97
N CYS A 81 12.37 -1.94 3.65
CA CYS A 81 11.64 -2.69 4.68
C CYS A 81 12.57 -3.46 5.62
N GLN A 82 13.65 -4.05 5.10
CA GLN A 82 14.63 -4.79 5.89
C GLN A 82 15.38 -3.87 6.86
N ARG A 83 15.86 -2.72 6.37
CA ARG A 83 16.54 -1.72 7.21
C ARG A 83 15.63 -1.23 8.33
N LEU A 84 14.36 -0.97 8.05
CA LEU A 84 13.38 -0.60 9.09
C LEU A 84 13.14 -1.74 10.09
N ASP A 85 12.98 -2.98 9.63
CA ASP A 85 12.73 -4.16 10.47
C ASP A 85 13.92 -4.49 11.39
N ALA A 86 15.13 -4.17 10.93
CA ALA A 86 16.39 -4.29 11.68
C ALA A 86 16.68 -3.07 12.57
N GLU A 87 15.76 -2.10 12.64
CA GLU A 87 15.93 -0.84 13.40
C GLU A 87 17.14 0.00 12.96
N GLU A 88 17.63 -0.20 11.73
CA GLU A 88 18.74 0.57 11.15
C GLU A 88 18.31 1.96 10.67
N ILE A 89 17.02 2.13 10.40
CA ILE A 89 16.39 3.41 10.02
C ILE A 89 15.12 3.64 10.83
N SER A 90 14.75 4.91 11.04
CA SER A 90 13.47 5.25 11.67
C SER A 90 12.29 5.09 10.71
N ILE A 91 11.07 5.15 11.23
CA ILE A 91 9.86 5.15 10.38
C ILE A 91 9.82 6.41 9.50
N GLU A 92 10.29 7.55 10.01
CA GLU A 92 10.38 8.80 9.25
C GLU A 92 11.35 8.66 8.07
N GLU A 93 12.55 8.11 8.28
CA GLU A 93 13.50 7.85 7.18
C GLU A 93 12.94 6.80 6.21
N TYR A 94 12.23 5.77 6.69
CA TYR A 94 11.59 4.78 5.83
C TYR A 94 10.59 5.42 4.85
N LEU A 95 9.87 6.46 5.25
CA LEU A 95 8.89 7.12 4.38
C LEU A 95 9.54 7.79 3.16
N ASP A 96 10.81 8.20 3.24
CA ASP A 96 11.57 8.72 2.09
C ASP A 96 11.85 7.64 1.04
N HIS A 97 11.76 6.36 1.44
CA HIS A 97 11.88 5.20 0.55
C HIS A 97 10.53 4.68 0.04
N VAL A 98 9.42 5.33 0.40
CA VAL A 98 8.08 4.98 -0.09
C VAL A 98 7.70 5.91 -1.23
N THR A 99 7.43 5.34 -2.40
CA THR A 99 6.84 6.08 -3.52
C THR A 99 5.33 6.12 -3.38
N PHE A 100 4.77 7.33 -3.41
CA PHE A 100 3.33 7.59 -3.41
C PHE A 100 2.89 8.00 -4.82
N LYS A 101 2.14 7.13 -5.50
CA LYS A 101 1.57 7.42 -6.83
C LYS A 101 0.07 7.64 -6.71
N LYS A 102 -0.34 8.90 -6.80
CA LYS A 102 -1.75 9.26 -6.93
C LYS A 102 -2.24 8.85 -8.32
N VAL A 103 -3.46 8.34 -8.40
CA VAL A 103 -4.13 8.21 -9.69
C VAL A 103 -4.70 9.58 -10.02
N ASP A 104 -4.27 10.16 -11.14
CA ASP A 104 -4.92 11.37 -11.64
C ASP A 104 -6.35 11.00 -12.01
N ASP A 105 -7.31 11.58 -11.27
CA ASP A 105 -8.70 11.60 -11.69
C ASP A 105 -8.73 12.44 -12.97
N GLY A 106 -8.69 11.79 -14.12
CA GLY A 106 -8.88 12.43 -15.41
C GLY A 106 -10.23 13.15 -15.39
N SER A 107 -10.21 14.43 -15.02
CA SER A 107 -11.31 15.33 -15.32
C SER A 107 -11.42 15.36 -16.84
N PRO A 108 -12.59 15.08 -17.45
CA PRO A 108 -12.76 15.41 -18.85
C PRO A 108 -12.49 16.91 -18.98
N GLU A 109 -11.54 17.29 -19.84
CA GLU A 109 -11.44 18.66 -20.32
C GLU A 109 -12.85 19.08 -20.77
N SER A 110 -13.45 20.03 -20.06
CA SER A 110 -14.61 20.74 -20.55
C SER A 110 -14.17 21.45 -21.83
N THR A 111 -14.47 20.86 -22.99
CA THR A 111 -14.48 21.60 -24.25
C THR A 111 -15.57 22.65 -24.13
N SER A 112 -15.18 23.87 -23.73
CA SER A 112 -15.98 25.06 -23.95
C SER A 112 -15.94 25.37 -25.45
N THR A 113 -17.06 25.07 -26.11
CA THR A 113 -17.46 25.65 -27.42
C THR A 113 -17.50 27.17 -27.38
#